data_AF-A0A1D2TJZ8-F1
#
_entry.id   AF-A0A1D2TJZ8-F1
#
_cell.length_a   1.000
_cell.length_b   1.000
_cell.length_c   1.000
_cell.angle_alpha   90.00
_cell.angle_beta   90.00
_cell.angle_gamma   90.00
#
_symmetry.space_group_name_H-M   'P 1'
#
loop_
_entity.id
_entity.type
_entity.pdbx_description
1 polymer ?
#
loop_
_entity_poly.entity_id
_entity_poly.type
_entity_poly.pdbx_seq_one_letter_code
_entity_poly.pdbx_strand_id
1 'polypeptide(L)'
;MNNYSQVVDNQTKETIVVLRFHKGAGNFPSTLLDSTIIKSNNRGVIFLSGGLGGFGSNSNCKLDIVDSLAVYIKDKPSVKIVKDLNNTDYWIHSRSGNSRKGYNSQCMAVTNNSDIIPK
;
A
#
# COMPACT_ATOMS: atom_id res chain seq x y z
N MET A 1 10.33 11.80 -16.56
CA MET A 1 9.98 10.40 -16.20
C MET A 1 8.80 10.43 -15.26
N ASN A 2 7.84 9.50 -15.40
CA ASN A 2 6.74 9.39 -14.46
C ASN A 2 7.08 8.36 -13.39
N ASN A 3 6.86 8.70 -12.11
CA ASN A 3 7.05 7.81 -10.98
C ASN A 3 5.74 7.62 -10.24
N TYR A 4 5.52 6.43 -9.73
CA TYR A 4 4.39 6.09 -8.87
C TYR A 4 4.87 5.37 -7.62
N SER A 5 4.33 5.75 -6.47
CA SER A 5 4.62 5.08 -5.19
C SER A 5 3.35 4.82 -4.39
N GLN A 6 3.30 3.67 -3.71
CA GLN A 6 2.36 3.42 -2.64
C GLN A 6 3.07 3.42 -1.30
N VAL A 7 2.51 4.18 -0.37
CA VAL A 7 3.09 4.40 0.95
C VAL A 7 2.04 4.10 2.01
N VAL A 8 2.44 3.37 3.04
CA VAL A 8 1.67 3.23 4.25
C VAL A 8 2.32 4.07 5.34
N ASP A 9 1.58 5.04 5.88
CA ASP A 9 1.94 5.84 7.02
C ASP A 9 1.44 5.17 8.29
N ASN A 10 2.35 4.51 9.02
CA ASN A 10 2.03 3.83 10.26
C ASN A 10 2.08 4.82 11.42
N GLN A 11 0.94 5.40 11.78
CA GLN A 11 0.77 6.26 12.94
C GLN A 11 0.29 5.49 14.18
N THR A 12 0.38 4.16 14.14
CA THR A 12 0.13 3.32 15.31
C THR A 12 1.35 3.29 16.23
N LYS A 13 1.14 2.86 17.48
CA LYS A 13 2.23 2.56 18.42
C LYS A 13 2.95 1.25 18.11
N GLU A 14 2.43 0.48 17.16
CA GLU A 14 2.86 -0.88 16.86
C GLU A 14 3.74 -0.93 15.61
N THR A 15 4.52 -2.02 15.47
CA THR A 15 5.13 -2.34 14.19
C THR A 15 4.13 -3.11 13.35
N ILE A 16 3.89 -2.67 12.12
CA ILE A 16 3.03 -3.37 11.17
C ILE A 16 3.87 -4.04 10.09
N VAL A 17 3.35 -5.13 9.54
CA VAL A 17 3.92 -5.79 8.37
C VAL A 17 2.86 -5.79 7.29
N VAL A 18 3.24 -5.27 6.13
CA VAL A 18 2.41 -5.29 4.92
C VAL A 18 2.98 -6.35 3.99
N LEU A 19 2.15 -7.32 3.62
CA LEU A 19 2.48 -8.36 2.67
C LEU A 19 1.83 -8.03 1.33
N ARG A 20 2.61 -8.14 0.26
CA ARG A 20 2.10 -8.01 -1.11
C ARG A 20 2.06 -9.37 -1.76
N PHE A 21 0.92 -9.72 -2.31
CA PHE A 21 0.72 -10.98 -3.01
C PHE A 21 0.40 -10.70 -4.47
N HIS A 22 0.93 -11.54 -5.34
CA HIS A 22 0.40 -11.68 -6.69
C HIS A 22 -0.92 -12.44 -6.61
N LYS A 23 -1.99 -11.84 -7.08
CA LYS A 23 -3.31 -12.45 -7.25
C LYS A 23 -3.18 -13.54 -8.31
N GLY A 24 -3.34 -14.79 -7.88
CA GLY A 24 -3.40 -15.92 -8.81
C GLY A 24 -4.58 -15.79 -9.76
N ALA A 25 -4.44 -16.33 -10.98
CA ALA A 25 -5.53 -16.42 -11.95
C ALA A 25 -6.28 -17.76 -11.79
N GLY A 26 -7.61 -17.75 -11.83
CA GLY A 26 -8.42 -18.97 -11.75
C GLY A 26 -8.21 -19.76 -10.45
N ASN A 27 -7.71 -21.00 -10.55
CA ASN A 27 -7.44 -21.89 -9.41
C ASN A 27 -6.03 -21.75 -8.83
N PHE A 28 -5.19 -20.85 -9.34
CA PHE A 28 -3.84 -20.67 -8.80
C PHE A 28 -3.90 -19.87 -7.49
N PRO A 29 -3.25 -20.35 -6.42
CA PRO A 29 -3.20 -19.62 -5.16
C PRO A 29 -2.42 -18.31 -5.33
N SER A 30 -2.75 -17.32 -4.50
CA SER A 30 -1.98 -16.08 -4.44
C SER A 30 -0.57 -16.37 -3.94
N THR A 31 0.44 -15.77 -4.58
CA THR A 31 1.86 -16.00 -4.23
C THR A 31 2.41 -14.76 -3.54
N LEU A 32 3.06 -14.93 -2.39
CA LEU A 32 3.71 -13.82 -1.69
C LEU A 32 4.86 -13.27 -2.57
N LEU A 33 4.80 -11.99 -2.89
CA LEU A 33 5.85 -11.29 -3.64
C LEU A 33 6.91 -10.76 -2.70
N ASP A 34 6.48 -9.95 -1.72
CA ASP A 34 7.36 -9.31 -0.76
C ASP A 34 6.63 -8.97 0.53
N SER A 35 7.41 -8.50 1.51
CA SER A 35 6.92 -7.97 2.77
C SER A 35 7.65 -6.68 3.11
N THR A 36 6.91 -5.73 3.65
CA THR A 36 7.43 -4.46 4.14
C THR A 36 7.14 -4.33 5.63
N ILE A 37 8.20 -4.21 6.44
CA ILE A 37 8.08 -3.95 7.88
C ILE A 37 8.09 -2.44 8.10
N ILE A 38 7.05 -1.92 8.74
CA ILE A 38 6.89 -0.49 9.01
C ILE A 38 6.84 -0.30 10.52
N LYS A 39 7.91 0.28 11.06
CA LYS A 39 8.01 0.59 12.50
C LYS A 39 6.93 1.59 12.91
N SER A 40 6.62 1.62 14.19
CA SER A 40 5.76 2.61 14.84
C SER A 40 6.15 4.04 14.43
N ASN A 41 5.14 4.87 14.15
CA ASN A 41 5.27 6.28 13.72
C ASN A 41 6.22 6.49 12.52
N ASN A 42 6.19 5.59 11.54
CA ASN A 42 7.07 5.64 10.39
C ASN A 42 6.33 5.30 9.10
N ARG A 43 6.93 5.67 7.96
CA ARG A 43 6.38 5.40 6.62
C ARG A 43 7.12 4.26 5.95
N GLY A 44 6.37 3.40 5.27
CA GLY A 44 6.91 2.33 4.43
C GLY A 44 6.43 2.49 2.99
N VAL A 45 7.37 2.44 2.04
CA VAL A 45 7.05 2.32 0.62
C VAL A 45 6.80 0.84 0.33
N ILE A 46 5.57 0.49 0.00
CA ILE A 46 5.17 -0.91 -0.26
C ILE A 46 5.16 -1.24 -1.76
N PHE A 47 5.18 -0.21 -2.61
CA PHE A 47 5.31 -0.35 -4.06
C PHE A 47 5.94 0.90 -4.65
N LEU A 48 6.85 0.71 -5.61
CA LEU A 48 7.49 1.77 -6.37
C LEU A 48 7.62 1.33 -7.83
N SER A 49 7.09 2.11 -8.76
CA SER A 49 7.29 1.89 -10.20
C SER A 49 7.83 3.15 -10.87
N GLY A 50 8.95 3.00 -11.58
CA GLY A 50 9.47 4.02 -12.48
C GLY A 50 9.04 3.74 -13.92
N GLY A 51 8.59 4.77 -14.65
CA GLY A 51 8.45 4.72 -16.11
C GLY A 51 7.16 4.10 -16.66
N LEU A 52 6.25 3.56 -15.84
CA LEU A 52 5.00 2.99 -16.35
C LEU A 52 3.96 4.10 -16.63
N GLY A 53 3.70 4.34 -17.91
CA GLY A 53 2.73 5.31 -18.43
C GLY A 53 1.25 5.03 -18.10
N GLY A 54 0.94 4.02 -17.29
CA GLY A 54 -0.44 3.64 -16.91
C GLY A 54 -0.92 4.13 -15.55
N PHE A 55 -0.03 4.26 -14.55
CA PHE A 55 -0.38 4.72 -13.19
C PHE A 55 -0.38 6.26 -13.06
N GLY A 56 0.23 6.97 -14.01
CA GLY A 56 0.42 8.42 -13.95
C GLY A 56 -0.79 9.26 -14.42
N SER A 57 -1.80 8.64 -15.04
CA SER A 57 -2.96 9.37 -15.59
C SER A 57 -4.21 9.27 -14.74
N ASN A 58 -4.38 8.17 -14.00
CA ASN A 58 -5.62 7.87 -13.32
C ASN A 58 -5.36 8.04 -11.83
N SER A 59 -6.12 8.89 -11.16
CA SER A 59 -6.13 9.10 -9.70
C SER A 59 -6.47 7.84 -8.88
N ASN A 60 -6.36 6.65 -9.47
CA ASN A 60 -6.67 5.39 -8.84
C ASN A 60 -5.46 4.89 -8.07
N CYS A 61 -5.60 4.87 -6.75
CA CYS A 61 -4.70 4.17 -5.84
C CYS A 61 -4.87 2.64 -5.86
N LYS A 62 -5.51 2.12 -6.90
CA LYS A 62 -5.63 0.70 -7.14
C LYS A 62 -4.27 0.22 -7.64
N LEU A 63 -3.65 -0.72 -6.92
CA LEU A 63 -2.64 -1.59 -7.53
C LEU A 63 -3.28 -2.20 -8.79
N ASP A 64 -2.52 -2.40 -9.86
CA ASP A 64 -3.07 -3.10 -11.04
C ASP A 64 -3.76 -4.40 -10.59
N ILE A 65 -4.73 -4.87 -11.38
CA ILE A 65 -5.68 -5.99 -11.12
C ILE A 65 -5.05 -7.27 -10.49
N VAL A 66 -3.73 -7.36 -10.46
CA VAL A 66 -2.91 -8.52 -10.17
C VAL A 66 -2.25 -8.54 -8.79
N ASP A 67 -2.33 -7.51 -7.94
CA ASP A 67 -1.72 -7.56 -6.60
C ASP A 67 -2.72 -7.29 -5.46
N SER A 68 -2.64 -8.06 -4.37
CA SER A 68 -3.41 -7.85 -3.14
C SER A 68 -2.50 -7.61 -1.93
N LEU A 69 -2.99 -6.85 -0.97
CA LEU A 69 -2.28 -6.50 0.25
C LEU A 69 -2.92 -7.18 1.46
N ALA A 70 -2.09 -7.70 2.36
CA ALA A 70 -2.50 -8.05 3.71
C ALA A 70 -1.67 -7.23 4.72
N VAL A 71 -2.29 -6.83 5.81
CA VAL A 71 -1.62 -6.08 6.88
C VAL A 71 -1.87 -6.74 8.22
N TYR A 72 -0.81 -6.90 9.02
CA TYR A 72 -0.90 -7.42 10.37
C TYR A 72 0.05 -6.70 11.31
N ILE A 73 -0.23 -6.81 12.61
CA ILE A 73 0.61 -6.26 13.66
C ILE A 73 1.64 -7.31 14.06
N LYS A 74 2.92 -6.92 14.00
CA LYS A 74 4.03 -7.80 14.34
C LYS A 74 3.89 -8.28 15.78
N ASP A 75 4.06 -9.59 15.99
CA ASP A 75 4.05 -10.24 17.30
C ASP A 75 2.74 -10.08 18.11
N LYS A 76 1.63 -9.65 17.48
CA LYS A 76 0.32 -9.53 18.14
C LYS A 76 -0.80 -10.25 17.36
N PRO A 77 -0.85 -11.59 17.42
CA PRO A 77 -1.81 -12.36 16.65
C PRO A 77 -3.27 -12.19 17.10
N SER A 78 -3.54 -11.63 18.29
CA SER A 78 -4.88 -11.42 18.84
C SER A 78 -5.60 -10.17 18.33
N VAL A 79 -4.92 -9.31 17.57
CA VAL A 79 -5.46 -8.06 17.03
C VAL A 79 -5.31 -7.99 15.51
N LYS A 80 -6.14 -7.17 14.87
CA LYS A 80 -6.11 -6.89 13.43
C LYS A 80 -6.25 -5.39 13.16
N ILE A 81 -5.80 -4.98 11.99
CA ILE A 81 -6.05 -3.65 11.44
C ILE A 81 -7.30 -3.73 10.57
N VAL A 82 -8.31 -2.91 10.83
CA VAL A 82 -9.58 -2.91 10.07
C VAL A 82 -9.45 -2.30 8.68
N LYS A 83 -8.40 -1.51 8.47
CA LYS A 83 -8.16 -0.81 7.22
C LYS A 83 -7.78 -1.79 6.13
N ASP A 84 -8.70 -1.99 5.18
CA ASP A 84 -8.45 -2.83 4.01
C ASP A 84 -7.62 -2.06 2.98
N LEU A 85 -6.32 -2.36 2.94
CA LEU A 85 -5.41 -1.72 1.99
C LEU A 85 -5.70 -2.06 0.52
N ASN A 86 -6.60 -3.01 0.23
CA ASN A 86 -7.10 -3.27 -1.12
C ASN A 86 -8.25 -2.34 -1.54
N ASN A 87 -8.91 -1.69 -0.58
CA ASN A 87 -9.98 -0.74 -0.86
C ASN A 87 -9.38 0.65 -1.14
N THR A 88 -9.65 1.19 -2.33
CA THR A 88 -9.16 2.48 -2.80
C THR A 88 -9.58 3.67 -1.94
N ASP A 89 -10.71 3.56 -1.22
CA ASP A 89 -11.24 4.65 -0.39
C ASP A 89 -10.34 4.99 0.80
N TYR A 90 -9.46 4.07 1.21
CA TYR A 90 -8.50 4.30 2.29
C TYR A 90 -7.19 4.96 1.83
N TRP A 91 -7.09 5.30 0.54
CA TRP A 91 -5.88 5.87 -0.04
C TRP A 91 -6.08 7.33 -0.45
N ILE A 92 -5.11 8.15 -0.05
CA ILE A 92 -5.03 9.56 -0.44
C ILE A 92 -4.09 9.66 -1.64
N HIS A 93 -4.62 10.06 -2.80
CA HIS A 93 -3.83 10.30 -3.99
C HIS A 93 -3.27 11.74 -4.00
N SER A 94 -1.98 11.86 -4.28
CA SER A 94 -1.33 13.14 -4.54
C SER A 94 -0.48 13.06 -5.81
N ARG A 95 -0.42 14.15 -6.57
CA ARG A 95 0.35 14.24 -7.81
C ARG A 95 1.11 15.55 -7.84
N SER A 96 2.38 15.49 -8.23
CA SER A 96 3.26 16.66 -8.42
C SER A 96 4.06 16.53 -9.71
N GLY A 97 4.65 17.62 -10.18
CA GLY A 97 5.46 17.66 -11.42
C GLY A 97 4.76 18.33 -12.60
N ASN A 98 5.34 18.21 -13.79
CA ASN A 98 4.85 18.86 -15.01
C ASN A 98 5.29 18.11 -16.28
N SER A 99 4.72 18.49 -17.43
CA SER A 99 4.98 17.85 -18.73
C SER A 99 6.44 17.82 -19.17
N ARG A 100 7.29 18.75 -18.71
CA ARG A 100 8.71 18.81 -19.09
C ARG A 100 9.58 17.87 -18.24
N LYS A 101 9.26 17.69 -16.95
CA LYS A 101 10.05 16.88 -16.00
C LYS A 101 9.45 15.49 -15.74
N GLY A 102 8.19 15.30 -16.12
CA GLY A 102 7.36 14.16 -15.74
C GLY A 102 6.63 14.39 -14.42
N TYR A 103 5.78 13.43 -14.05
CA TYR A 103 4.91 13.49 -12.88
C TYR A 103 5.35 12.48 -11.82
N ASN A 104 5.25 12.87 -10.55
CA ASN A 104 5.34 11.97 -9.41
C ASN A 104 3.94 11.83 -8.81
N SER A 105 3.41 10.61 -8.85
CA SER A 105 2.14 10.24 -8.22
C SER A 105 2.43 9.41 -6.96
N GLN A 106 1.67 9.67 -5.90
CA GLN A 106 1.75 8.92 -4.66
C GLN A 106 0.36 8.61 -4.14
N CYS A 107 0.18 7.37 -3.72
CA CYS A 107 -0.97 6.93 -2.95
C CYS A 107 -0.53 6.63 -1.52
N MET A 108 -1.19 7.25 -0.56
CA MET A 108 -0.86 7.11 0.85
C MET A 108 -2.06 6.59 1.64
N ALA A 109 -1.91 5.44 2.29
CA ALA A 109 -2.84 4.97 3.31
C ALA A 109 -2.26 5.29 4.70
N VAL A 110 -3.10 5.76 5.62
CA VAL A 110 -2.69 6.09 6.99
C VAL A 110 -3.32 5.09 7.95
N THR A 111 -2.54 4.44 8.80
CA THR A 111 -3.05 3.51 9.81
C THR A 111 -2.85 4.10 11.21
N ASN A 112 -3.92 4.16 11.98
CA ASN A 112 -3.96 4.77 13.32
C ASN A 112 -4.25 3.73 14.40
N ASN A 113 -3.98 4.06 15.67
CA ASN A 113 -4.30 3.15 16.78
C ASN A 113 -5.81 2.80 16.87
N SER A 114 -6.68 3.70 16.42
CA SER A 114 -8.13 3.46 16.33
C SER A 114 -8.51 2.39 15.29
N ASP A 115 -7.62 2.11 14.34
CA ASP A 115 -7.84 1.07 13.33
C ASP A 115 -7.51 -0.33 13.86
N ILE A 116 -6.94 -0.43 15.07
CA ILE A 116 -6.56 -1.70 15.70
C ILE A 116 -7.72 -2.21 16.56
N ILE A 117 -8.23 -3.39 16.22
CA ILE A 117 -9.31 -4.05 16.97
C ILE A 117 -8.93 -5.49 17.34
N PRO A 118 -9.55 -6.06 18.38
CA PRO A 118 -9.49 -7.51 18.62
C PRO A 118 -9.97 -8.29 17.39
N LYS A 119 -9.37 -9.47 17.16
CA LYS A 119 -9.78 -10.33 16.05
C LYS A 119 -11.19 -10.88 16.19
#